data_AF-A0AB38ZET1-F1
#
_entry.id   AF-A0AB38ZET1-F1
#
_cell.length_a   1.000
_cell.length_b   1.000
_cell.length_c   1.000
_cell.angle_alpha   90.00
_cell.angle_beta   90.00
_cell.angle_gamma   90.00
#
_symmetry.space_group_name_H-M   'P 1'
#
loop_
_entity.id
_entity.type
_entity.pdbx_description
1 polymer ?
#
loop_
_entity_poly.entity_id
_entity_poly.type
_entity_poly.pdbx_seq_one_letter_code
_entity_poly.pdbx_strand_id
1 'polypeptide(L)'
;MFKSAVIILLLGSVFLLECNAANIKLQPKGPHKVIKPGGVVDISVDDELMKKSLNFLLSERNSGLEVARVISAKRQTTNGYHYIIIFKTTGGQKCKANFTVRGSGDKMKLLSKNRGDILC
;
A
#
# COMPACT_ATOMS: atom_id res chain seq x y z
N MET A 1 10.73 35.02 -47.04
CA MET A 1 12.18 34.87 -47.30
C MET A 1 12.89 36.10 -46.75
N PHE A 2 13.80 35.89 -45.77
CA PHE A 2 14.75 36.85 -45.17
C PHE A 2 14.18 38.09 -44.46
N LYS A 3 14.78 38.65 -43.41
CA LYS A 3 15.67 38.25 -42.30
C LYS A 3 15.76 39.56 -41.48
N SER A 4 15.48 39.55 -40.20
CA SER A 4 16.13 40.45 -39.23
C SER A 4 15.83 39.96 -37.82
N ALA A 5 16.89 39.58 -37.13
CA ALA A 5 16.92 39.25 -35.72
C ALA A 5 17.56 40.42 -34.98
N VAL A 6 16.98 40.84 -33.86
CA VAL A 6 17.71 41.47 -32.76
C VAL A 6 17.14 40.92 -31.44
N ILE A 7 18.06 40.35 -30.66
CA ILE A 7 17.92 39.84 -29.29
C ILE A 7 18.24 40.99 -28.33
N ILE A 8 17.57 41.05 -27.17
CA ILE A 8 18.05 41.39 -25.80
C ILE A 8 16.78 41.59 -24.92
N LEU A 9 16.40 40.62 -24.07
CA LEU A 9 16.82 40.34 -22.67
C LEU A 9 16.03 41.14 -21.62
N LEU A 10 15.17 40.45 -20.83
CA LEU A 10 15.25 40.32 -19.36
C LEU A 10 13.93 39.82 -18.72
N LEU A 11 13.93 38.52 -18.42
CA LEU A 11 13.40 37.83 -17.22
C LEU A 11 12.04 38.29 -16.64
N GLY A 12 10.98 37.68 -17.17
CA GLY A 12 9.64 37.74 -16.60
C GLY A 12 9.46 36.81 -15.39
N SER A 13 9.06 37.44 -14.28
CA SER A 13 8.03 36.98 -13.33
C SER A 13 8.16 35.58 -12.71
N VAL A 14 8.75 35.58 -11.51
CA VAL A 14 8.52 34.59 -10.45
C VAL A 14 7.04 34.60 -10.08
N PHE A 15 6.34 33.51 -10.40
CA PHE A 15 4.97 33.28 -9.93
C PHE A 15 5.04 32.84 -8.46
N LEU A 16 4.83 33.78 -7.53
CA LEU A 16 4.56 33.49 -6.13
C LEU A 16 3.11 33.01 -6.02
N LEU A 17 2.92 31.70 -5.78
CA LEU A 17 1.62 31.15 -5.44
C LEU A 17 1.39 31.36 -3.94
N GLU A 18 0.52 32.33 -3.62
CA GLU A 18 0.07 32.60 -2.26
C GLU A 18 -0.67 31.37 -1.69
N CYS A 19 -0.17 30.82 -0.58
CA CYS A 19 -0.89 29.84 0.22
C CYS A 19 -1.96 30.56 1.03
N ASN A 20 -3.21 30.48 0.57
CA ASN A 20 -4.37 30.98 1.31
C ASN A 20 -4.63 30.04 2.51
N ALA A 21 -4.40 30.55 3.73
CA ALA A 21 -4.54 29.80 4.97
C ALA A 21 -6.02 29.62 5.33
N ALA A 22 -6.68 28.65 4.69
CA ALA A 22 -7.99 28.18 5.12
C ALA A 22 -7.82 27.39 6.43
N ASN A 23 -8.41 27.96 7.48
CA ASN A 23 -8.54 27.45 8.84
C ASN A 23 -9.22 26.07 8.87
N ILE A 24 -8.45 24.98 8.73
CA ILE A 24 -8.92 23.62 8.95
C ILE A 24 -8.78 23.35 10.46
N LYS A 25 -9.90 23.50 11.17
CA LYS A 25 -10.07 23.05 12.55
C LYS A 25 -9.83 21.53 12.59
N LEU A 26 -8.61 21.13 12.94
CA LEU A 26 -8.23 19.72 13.16
C LEU A 26 -9.11 19.17 14.28
N GLN A 27 -10.11 18.36 13.94
CA GLN A 27 -10.76 17.52 14.93
C GLN A 27 -9.73 16.49 15.41
N PRO A 28 -9.54 16.29 16.73
CA PRO A 28 -8.57 15.33 17.24
C PRO A 28 -9.04 13.92 16.86
N LYS A 29 -8.46 13.37 15.78
CA LYS A 29 -8.57 11.94 15.51
C LYS A 29 -7.83 11.23 16.65
N GLY A 30 -8.52 10.28 17.28
CA GLY A 30 -8.04 9.49 18.43
C GLY A 30 -6.63 8.90 18.23
N PRO A 31 -6.03 8.33 19.28
CA PRO A 31 -4.59 8.21 19.44
C PRO A 31 -3.92 7.70 18.16
N HIS A 32 -3.23 8.61 17.47
CA HIS A 32 -2.44 8.31 16.30
C HIS A 32 -1.27 7.44 16.80
N LYS A 33 -1.44 6.11 16.75
CA LYS A 33 -0.39 5.16 17.11
C LYS A 33 0.80 5.46 16.22
N VAL A 34 1.84 6.08 16.78
CA VAL A 34 3.08 6.39 16.07
C VAL A 34 3.69 5.06 15.64
N ILE A 35 3.61 4.74 14.35
CA ILE A 35 4.15 3.51 13.78
C ILE A 35 5.67 3.70 13.71
N LYS A 36 6.41 3.08 14.63
CA LYS A 36 7.87 3.02 14.54
C LYS A 36 8.26 2.25 13.27
N PRO A 37 9.24 2.72 12.47
CA PRO A 37 9.77 1.94 11.35
C PRO A 37 10.25 0.56 11.85
N GLY A 38 9.84 -0.51 11.16
CA GLY A 38 10.25 -1.88 11.47
C GLY A 38 9.37 -2.65 12.46
N GLY A 39 8.40 -2.02 13.12
CA GLY A 39 7.44 -2.71 13.99
C GLY A 39 6.33 -3.44 13.22
N VAL A 40 5.91 -4.62 13.68
CA VAL A 40 4.68 -5.27 13.21
C VAL A 40 3.49 -4.55 13.84
N VAL A 41 2.57 -4.06 13.02
CA VAL A 41 1.35 -3.38 13.46
C VAL A 41 0.10 -4.15 13.02
N ASP A 42 -0.90 -4.19 13.89
CA ASP A 42 -2.23 -4.65 13.50
C ASP A 42 -2.85 -3.63 12.54
N ILE A 43 -3.48 -4.12 11.49
CA ILE A 43 -4.19 -3.32 10.48
C ILE A 43 -5.64 -3.76 10.39
N SER A 44 -6.50 -2.88 9.89
CA SER A 44 -7.91 -3.21 9.67
C SER A 44 -8.04 -4.38 8.69
N VAL A 45 -8.97 -5.29 8.97
CA VAL A 45 -9.36 -6.35 8.03
C VAL A 45 -10.03 -5.80 6.77
N ASP A 46 -10.44 -4.53 6.80
CA ASP A 46 -11.01 -3.80 5.67
C ASP A 46 -10.01 -2.95 4.89
N ASP A 47 -8.72 -3.02 5.26
CA ASP A 47 -7.66 -2.34 4.52
C ASP A 47 -7.61 -2.85 3.06
N GLU A 48 -7.86 -1.95 2.11
CA GLU A 48 -7.98 -2.27 0.68
C GLU A 48 -6.65 -2.79 0.12
N LEU A 49 -5.53 -2.23 0.56
CA LEU A 49 -4.20 -2.66 0.11
C LEU A 49 -3.90 -4.08 0.58
N MET A 50 -4.27 -4.42 1.82
CA MET A 50 -4.17 -5.76 2.36
C MET A 50 -5.02 -6.76 1.57
N LYS A 51 -6.30 -6.44 1.31
CA LYS A 51 -7.20 -7.30 0.51
C LYS A 51 -6.64 -7.54 -0.90
N LYS A 52 -6.18 -6.49 -1.57
CA LYS A 52 -5.52 -6.59 -2.88
C LYS A 52 -4.25 -7.46 -2.83
N SER A 53 -3.43 -7.29 -1.79
CA SER A 53 -2.18 -8.05 -1.62
C SER A 53 -2.44 -9.53 -1.35
N LEU A 54 -3.48 -9.85 -0.57
CA LEU A 54 -3.90 -11.24 -0.32
C LEU A 54 -4.42 -11.88 -1.61
N ASN A 55 -5.28 -11.20 -2.35
CA ASN A 55 -5.79 -11.70 -3.63
C ASN A 55 -4.66 -11.94 -4.64
N PHE A 56 -3.71 -11.02 -4.71
CA PHE A 56 -2.51 -11.16 -5.54
C PHE A 56 -1.69 -12.41 -5.15
N LEU A 57 -1.49 -12.67 -3.86
CA LEU A 57 -0.83 -13.90 -3.41
C LEU A 57 -1.60 -15.16 -3.87
N LEU A 58 -2.92 -15.16 -3.66
CA LEU A 58 -3.77 -16.32 -3.99
C LEU A 58 -3.76 -16.65 -5.48
N SER A 59 -3.73 -15.62 -6.35
CA SER A 59 -3.61 -15.76 -7.79
C SER A 59 -2.23 -16.26 -8.20
N GLU A 60 -1.14 -15.67 -7.68
CA GLU A 60 0.24 -16.06 -8.00
C GLU A 60 0.54 -17.51 -7.58
N ARG A 61 -0.12 -18.00 -6.52
CA ARG A 61 0.04 -19.37 -6.04
C ARG A 61 -0.93 -20.38 -6.69
N ASN A 62 -1.81 -19.94 -7.61
CA ASN A 62 -2.88 -20.78 -8.17
C ASN A 62 -3.62 -21.59 -7.10
N SER A 63 -3.86 -20.96 -5.95
CA SER A 63 -4.25 -21.70 -4.73
C SER A 63 -5.64 -22.31 -4.80
N GLY A 64 -6.54 -21.78 -5.66
CA GLY A 64 -7.95 -22.17 -5.71
C GLY A 64 -8.74 -21.88 -4.43
N LEU A 65 -8.11 -21.23 -3.43
CA LEU A 65 -8.71 -20.93 -2.14
C LEU A 65 -9.61 -19.71 -2.26
N GLU A 66 -10.87 -19.88 -1.90
CA GLU A 66 -11.82 -18.77 -1.82
C GLU A 66 -11.90 -18.27 -0.38
N VAL A 67 -11.59 -16.99 -0.17
CA VAL A 67 -11.57 -16.36 1.16
C VAL A 67 -12.99 -15.97 1.56
N ALA A 68 -13.54 -16.63 2.59
CA ALA A 68 -14.84 -16.26 3.16
C ALA A 68 -14.75 -15.00 4.02
N ARG A 69 -13.73 -14.92 4.89
CA ARG A 69 -13.48 -13.73 5.72
C ARG A 69 -12.05 -13.69 6.26
N VAL A 70 -11.53 -12.49 6.42
CA VAL A 70 -10.27 -12.24 7.15
C VAL A 70 -10.57 -12.14 8.65
N ILE A 71 -9.82 -12.88 9.46
CA ILE A 71 -9.93 -12.88 10.94
C ILE A 71 -9.02 -11.81 11.53
N SER A 72 -7.78 -11.71 11.05
CA SER A 72 -6.81 -10.74 11.54
C SER A 72 -5.77 -10.45 10.48
N ALA A 73 -5.29 -9.21 10.43
CA ALA A 73 -4.22 -8.81 9.53
C ALA A 73 -3.19 -7.98 10.30
N LYS A 74 -1.91 -8.30 10.08
CA LYS A 74 -0.77 -7.53 10.57
C LYS A 74 0.09 -7.12 9.39
N ARG A 75 0.69 -5.95 9.49
CA ARG A 75 1.59 -5.38 8.50
C ARG A 75 2.90 -4.95 9.14
N GLN A 76 3.99 -5.13 8.44
CA GLN A 76 5.30 -4.60 8.80
C GLN A 76 5.93 -3.92 7.59
N THR A 77 6.40 -2.70 7.77
CA THR A 77 7.14 -1.98 6.73
C THR A 77 8.57 -2.50 6.67
N THR A 78 8.95 -3.09 5.54
CA THR A 78 10.30 -3.61 5.24
C THR A 78 10.80 -2.98 3.93
N ASN A 79 11.42 -3.75 3.02
CA ASN A 79 11.67 -3.33 1.63
C ASN A 79 10.40 -3.49 0.76
N GLY A 80 9.25 -3.08 1.31
CA GLY A 80 7.90 -3.44 0.88
C GLY A 80 6.95 -3.52 2.07
N TYR A 81 5.82 -4.20 1.90
CA TYR A 81 4.90 -4.54 2.98
C TYR A 81 4.92 -6.04 3.21
N HIS A 82 5.35 -6.42 4.41
CA HIS A 82 5.21 -7.77 4.92
C HIS A 82 3.85 -7.91 5.61
N TYR A 83 3.07 -8.91 5.21
CA TYR A 83 1.74 -9.19 5.71
C TYR A 83 1.70 -10.54 6.41
N ILE A 84 1.06 -10.57 7.59
CA ILE A 84 0.68 -11.79 8.29
C ILE A 84 -0.85 -11.75 8.41
N ILE A 85 -1.53 -12.62 7.66
CA ILE A 85 -2.99 -12.60 7.56
C ILE A 85 -3.52 -13.96 8.00
N ILE A 86 -4.55 -13.95 8.84
CA ILE A 86 -5.32 -15.14 9.20
C ILE A 86 -6.69 -14.98 8.58
N PHE A 87 -7.14 -15.97 7.82
CA PHE A 87 -8.43 -15.94 7.14
C PHE A 87 -9.11 -17.31 7.20
N LYS A 88 -10.42 -17.33 6.93
CA LYS A 88 -11.19 -18.56 6.71
C LYS A 88 -11.54 -18.70 5.25
N THR A 89 -11.46 -19.93 4.75
CA THR A 89 -11.98 -20.28 3.43
C THR A 89 -13.50 -20.47 3.48
N THR A 90 -14.14 -20.51 2.32
CA THR A 90 -15.57 -20.87 2.20
C THR A 90 -15.87 -22.27 2.71
N GLY A 91 -14.91 -23.20 2.61
CA GLY A 91 -14.97 -24.53 3.25
C GLY A 91 -14.79 -24.53 4.78
N GLY A 92 -14.61 -23.36 5.42
CA GLY A 92 -14.49 -23.24 6.87
C GLY A 92 -13.08 -23.47 7.44
N GLN A 93 -12.11 -23.84 6.60
CA GLN A 93 -10.71 -24.05 7.00
C GLN A 93 -10.05 -22.73 7.37
N LYS A 94 -9.29 -22.72 8.47
CA LYS A 94 -8.55 -21.56 8.93
C LYS A 94 -7.14 -21.60 8.36
N CYS A 95 -6.80 -20.59 7.58
CA CYS A 95 -5.50 -20.47 6.93
C CYS A 95 -4.72 -19.26 7.47
N LYS A 96 -3.40 -19.34 7.38
CA LYS A 96 -2.45 -18.28 7.66
C LYS A 96 -1.65 -17.98 6.39
N ALA A 97 -1.73 -16.75 5.89
CA ALA A 97 -0.85 -16.23 4.87
C ALA A 97 0.29 -15.42 5.48
N ASN A 98 1.51 -15.61 4.99
CA ASN A 98 2.71 -14.92 5.46
C ASN A 98 3.62 -14.57 4.27
N PHE A 99 3.64 -13.31 3.84
CA PHE A 99 4.26 -12.94 2.57
C PHE A 99 4.67 -11.47 2.55
N THR A 100 5.60 -11.14 1.66
CA THR A 100 6.03 -9.75 1.42
C THR A 100 5.71 -9.35 0.00
N VAL A 101 5.06 -8.19 -0.16
CA VAL A 101 4.82 -7.56 -1.47
C VAL A 101 5.57 -6.24 -1.57
N ARG A 102 6.02 -5.91 -2.78
CA ARG A 102 6.55 -4.59 -3.13
C ARG A 102 5.84 -4.06 -4.36
N GLY A 103 5.60 -2.75 -4.39
CA GLY A 103 4.88 -2.08 -5.47
C GLY A 103 3.41 -1.88 -5.15
N SER A 104 2.66 -1.42 -6.14
CA SER A 104 1.22 -1.13 -6.05
C SER A 104 0.57 -1.36 -7.42
N GLY A 105 -0.70 -1.74 -7.43
CA GLY A 105 -1.44 -2.06 -8.65
C GLY A 105 -0.75 -3.13 -9.49
N ASP A 106 -0.66 -2.89 -10.79
CA ASP A 106 -0.09 -3.83 -11.78
C ASP A 106 1.43 -4.04 -11.63
N LYS A 107 2.09 -3.25 -10.80
CA LYS A 107 3.53 -3.36 -10.51
C LYS A 107 3.82 -4.12 -9.21
N MET A 108 2.81 -4.79 -8.63
CA MET A 108 2.97 -5.57 -7.42
C MET A 108 3.83 -6.82 -7.69
N LYS A 109 4.77 -7.11 -6.80
CA LYS A 109 5.68 -8.26 -6.88
C LYS A 109 5.76 -8.96 -5.54
N LEU A 110 5.63 -10.29 -5.55
CA LEU A 110 5.93 -11.11 -4.40
C LEU A 110 7.45 -11.17 -4.20
N LEU A 111 7.90 -10.82 -3.00
CA LEU A 111 9.30 -10.95 -2.60
C LEU A 111 9.60 -12.30 -1.93
N SER A 112 8.58 -12.99 -1.42
CA SER A 112 8.72 -14.36 -0.90
C SER A 112 8.54 -15.37 -2.03
N LYS A 113 9.61 -16.10 -2.37
CA LYS A 113 9.56 -17.16 -3.41
C LYS A 113 9.39 -18.57 -2.83
N ASN A 114 9.40 -18.75 -1.51
CA ASN A 114 9.31 -20.08 -0.89
C ASN A 114 7.85 -20.54 -0.77
N ARG A 115 7.63 -21.86 -0.87
CA ARG A 115 6.30 -22.54 -0.81
C ARG A 115 5.62 -22.49 0.57
N GLY A 116 5.95 -21.52 1.41
CA GLY A 116 5.43 -21.36 2.78
C GLY A 116 4.48 -20.17 2.97
N ASP A 117 3.97 -19.57 1.90
CA ASP A 117 3.22 -18.31 2.00
C ASP A 117 1.78 -18.49 2.45
N ILE A 118 1.20 -19.68 2.33
CA ILE A 118 -0.16 -20.01 2.78
C ILE A 118 -0.12 -21.36 3.49
N LEU A 119 -0.56 -21.39 4.74
CA LEU A 119 -0.70 -22.60 5.54
C LEU A 119 -2.16 -22.75 5.97
N CYS A 120 -2.80 -23.82 5.53
CA CYS A 120 -4.12 -24.28 5.92
C CYS A 120 -3.96 -25.70 6.51
#